data_AF-A0A7Y8AP11-F1
#
_entry.id   AF-A0A7Y8AP11-F1
#
_cell.length_a   1.000
_cell.length_b   1.000
_cell.length_c   1.000
_cell.angle_alpha   90.00
_cell.angle_beta   90.00
_cell.angle_gamma   90.00
#
_symmetry.space_group_name_H-M   'P 1'
#
loop_
_entity.id
_entity.type
_entity.pdbx_description
1 polymer ?
#
loop_
_entity_poly.entity_id
_entity_poly.type
_entity_poly.pdbx_seq_one_letter_code
_entity_poly.pdbx_strand_id
1 'polypeptide(L)'
;MAIGFSHIPADIRVPLFYAEMDNSAANSAQSTLRRLIVGQVNDNAASAEIGSLVLVSSVAMAKRIGGQGSMLASMYETFRKSDPVGEIWCLPLQNTSGSVAKADLKLTGAATQGGVLSLYVGGVRVQASVVNGATAAVAANALALKVNASADLPVTAAAADGTVTLTAKWTGDSGNDINLQLNRLGQSNGEQTPDGLAATLGKMAGGAGVPDQLAALAALGDEPFEFICLPWADTTSLNAWQGVMDDNSGRWSWAKQLFGHVYTAKRGTVGTLVAAGQARNDQHVTIQAMEPGVPQPFWVQAAALAARTAVFISADASRPTQSGSLPGLDPAAPSERFTLTERQSLLNYGIATAYYEGGYVRIQRAITTYQKNAFGQADNSYLDSETLHQSAFIVRRLQSVITSKYGRHKLASDGTRFGAGQPIVTPSTLRGELIAQYAKLELEGHVENAELFAEHLIVERDSQDPSRINVLFPPDYINGLRVFALLNQFRLQYDAAL
;
A
#
# COMPACT_ATOMS: atom_id res chain seq x y z
N MET A 1 36.41 27.49 -26.93
CA MET A 1 35.05 27.46 -26.35
C MET A 1 34.94 28.65 -25.41
N ALA A 2 33.95 29.52 -25.55
CA ALA A 2 33.69 30.59 -24.59
C ALA A 2 32.67 30.07 -23.55
N ILE A 3 32.88 30.39 -22.28
CA ILE A 3 31.99 30.00 -21.16
C ILE A 3 31.06 31.19 -20.88
N GLY A 4 29.76 30.96 -20.80
CA GLY A 4 28.79 31.99 -20.41
C GLY A 4 28.55 31.98 -18.90
N PHE A 5 28.31 33.16 -18.34
CA PHE A 5 27.98 33.36 -16.92
C PHE A 5 26.54 33.86 -16.81
N SER A 6 25.78 33.38 -15.82
CA SER A 6 24.38 33.77 -15.61
C SER A 6 24.25 34.99 -14.70
N HIS A 7 25.22 35.19 -13.81
CA HIS A 7 25.15 36.22 -12.77
C HIS A 7 26.28 37.26 -12.84
N ILE A 8 27.41 36.93 -13.45
CA ILE A 8 28.52 37.87 -13.62
C ILE A 8 28.21 38.80 -14.80
N PRO A 9 28.01 40.13 -14.58
CA PRO A 9 27.68 41.07 -15.64
C PRO A 9 28.85 41.22 -16.62
N ALA A 10 28.56 41.29 -17.91
CA ALA A 10 29.58 41.42 -18.96
C ALA A 10 30.32 42.78 -18.92
N ASP A 11 29.78 43.79 -18.24
CA ASP A 11 30.30 45.15 -18.14
C ASP A 11 30.99 45.47 -16.81
N ILE A 12 31.24 44.47 -15.95
CA ILE A 12 31.91 44.67 -14.66
C ILE A 12 33.37 45.13 -14.85
N ARG A 13 33.71 46.29 -14.27
CA ARG A 13 35.05 46.92 -14.40
C ARG A 13 35.93 46.79 -13.16
N VAL A 14 35.37 46.33 -12.04
CA VAL A 14 36.09 46.18 -10.77
C VAL A 14 36.98 44.92 -10.86
N PRO A 15 38.30 45.00 -10.60
CA PRO A 15 39.21 43.88 -10.83
C PRO A 15 39.29 42.89 -9.65
N LEU A 16 39.73 41.66 -9.95
CA LEU A 16 40.52 40.70 -9.13
C LEU A 16 40.07 39.24 -9.31
N PHE A 17 38.89 38.84 -8.85
CA PHE A 17 38.41 37.46 -8.96
C PHE A 17 36.89 37.40 -8.78
N TYR A 18 36.21 36.69 -9.69
CA TYR A 18 34.78 36.41 -9.62
C TYR A 18 34.56 34.94 -9.97
N ALA A 19 33.71 34.27 -9.22
CA ALA A 19 33.29 32.90 -9.47
C ALA A 19 31.75 32.84 -9.42
N GLU A 20 31.17 32.03 -10.30
CA GLU A 20 29.76 31.68 -10.27
C GLU A 20 29.67 30.19 -9.94
N MET A 21 28.86 29.85 -8.93
CA MET A 21 28.53 28.46 -8.60
C MET A 21 27.27 28.08 -9.37
N ASP A 22 27.41 27.09 -10.25
CA ASP A 22 26.29 26.44 -10.94
C ASP A 22 26.15 25.01 -10.41
N ASN A 23 24.95 24.68 -9.93
CA ASN A 23 24.63 23.36 -9.39
C ASN A 23 23.96 22.43 -10.42
N SER A 24 23.82 22.86 -11.68
CA SER A 24 23.13 22.10 -12.75
C SER A 24 23.69 20.68 -12.97
N ALA A 25 24.97 20.45 -12.66
CA ALA A 25 25.64 19.15 -12.77
C ALA A 25 25.83 18.42 -11.42
N ALA A 26 25.40 19.01 -10.29
CA ALA A 26 25.66 18.48 -8.95
C ALA A 26 24.47 17.70 -8.36
N ASN A 27 23.30 17.74 -8.98
CA ASN A 27 22.11 17.09 -8.45
C ASN A 27 22.16 15.56 -8.61
N SER A 28 22.44 14.87 -7.51
CA SER A 28 22.34 13.41 -7.38
C SER A 28 21.26 12.97 -6.40
N ALA A 29 20.37 13.89 -5.99
CA ALA A 29 19.36 13.60 -4.97
C ALA A 29 18.36 12.56 -5.49
N GLN A 30 18.11 11.53 -4.69
CA GLN A 30 17.00 10.61 -4.92
C GLN A 30 15.74 11.16 -4.25
N SER A 31 14.61 11.13 -4.95
CA SER A 31 13.33 11.54 -4.37
C SER A 31 12.93 10.56 -3.27
N THR A 32 12.70 11.06 -2.06
CA THR A 32 12.13 10.26 -0.96
C THR A 32 10.69 9.91 -1.28
N LEU A 33 10.43 8.64 -1.57
CA LEU A 33 9.07 8.13 -1.76
C LEU A 33 8.37 8.13 -0.39
N ARG A 34 7.40 9.01 -0.15
CA ARG A 34 6.71 9.06 1.15
C ARG A 34 5.58 8.05 1.21
N ARG A 35 5.29 7.56 2.42
CA ARG A 35 4.21 6.61 2.70
C ARG A 35 3.08 7.33 3.43
N LEU A 36 1.84 7.00 3.08
CA LEU A 36 0.63 7.50 3.74
C LEU A 36 -0.15 6.34 4.35
N ILE A 37 -0.50 6.44 5.62
CA ILE A 37 -1.45 5.56 6.29
C ILE A 37 -2.71 6.35 6.61
N VAL A 38 -3.81 6.00 5.98
CA VAL A 38 -5.13 6.48 6.37
C VAL A 38 -5.66 5.51 7.42
N GLY A 39 -6.17 5.99 8.55
CA GLY A 39 -6.57 5.08 9.60
C GLY A 39 -7.58 5.67 10.56
N GLN A 40 -8.44 4.79 11.07
CA GLN A 40 -9.44 5.17 12.05
C GLN A 40 -8.83 5.32 13.45
N VAL A 41 -9.28 6.34 14.18
CA VAL A 41 -8.97 6.55 15.60
C VAL A 41 -10.12 6.07 16.49
N ASN A 42 -9.86 5.84 17.77
CA ASN A 42 -10.88 5.48 18.76
C ASN A 42 -11.91 6.62 18.91
N ASP A 43 -13.15 6.29 19.28
CA ASP A 43 -14.20 7.32 19.46
C ASP A 43 -13.86 8.29 20.61
N ASN A 44 -13.08 7.83 21.59
CA ASN A 44 -12.63 8.65 22.72
C ASN A 44 -11.30 9.38 22.46
N ALA A 45 -10.71 9.25 21.26
CA ALA A 45 -9.51 9.99 20.90
C ALA A 45 -9.85 11.49 20.75
N ALA A 46 -8.99 12.35 21.31
CA ALA A 46 -9.20 13.80 21.37
C ALA A 46 -7.98 14.59 20.84
N SER A 47 -7.14 13.95 20.03
CA SER A 47 -5.94 14.58 19.46
C SER A 47 -6.35 15.71 18.51
N ALA A 48 -5.69 16.86 18.58
CA ALA A 48 -5.93 17.99 17.67
C ALA A 48 -5.54 17.66 16.21
N GLU A 49 -4.74 16.61 16.04
CA GLU A 49 -4.24 16.11 14.76
C GLU A 49 -5.30 15.33 13.95
N ILE A 50 -6.43 14.95 14.54
CA ILE A 50 -7.51 14.23 13.86
C ILE A 50 -8.05 15.08 12.69
N GLY A 51 -8.13 14.47 11.49
CA GLY A 51 -8.56 15.14 10.26
C GLY A 51 -7.47 15.92 9.53
N SER A 52 -6.23 15.92 10.03
CA SER A 52 -5.09 16.61 9.42
C SER A 52 -3.95 15.64 9.07
N LEU A 53 -3.11 16.03 8.12
CA LEU A 53 -1.96 15.26 7.69
C LEU A 53 -0.80 15.41 8.70
N VAL A 54 -0.30 14.29 9.25
CA VAL A 54 0.66 14.31 10.36
C VAL A 54 1.84 13.37 10.10
N LEU A 55 3.06 13.86 10.25
CA LEU A 55 4.26 13.03 10.21
C LEU A 55 4.37 12.21 11.52
N VAL A 56 4.41 10.89 11.42
CA VAL A 56 4.45 10.01 12.59
C VAL A 56 5.76 9.23 12.63
N SER A 57 6.59 9.53 13.64
CA SER A 57 7.93 8.95 13.80
C SER A 57 7.98 7.72 14.71
N SER A 58 6.93 7.42 15.45
CA SER A 58 6.91 6.28 16.38
C SER A 58 5.53 5.67 16.59
N VAL A 59 5.51 4.40 17.01
CA VAL A 59 4.27 3.70 17.41
C VAL A 59 3.61 4.41 18.60
N ALA A 60 4.40 4.96 19.53
CA ALA A 60 3.87 5.72 20.68
C ALA A 60 3.11 6.97 20.24
N MET A 61 3.60 7.69 19.22
CA MET A 61 2.90 8.84 18.65
C MET A 61 1.61 8.41 17.93
N ALA A 62 1.63 7.30 17.18
CA ALA A 62 0.42 6.74 16.57
C ALA A 62 -0.64 6.38 17.62
N LYS A 63 -0.23 5.76 18.74
CA LYS A 63 -1.11 5.44 19.88
C LYS A 63 -1.63 6.69 20.60
N ARG A 64 -0.83 7.76 20.71
CA ARG A 64 -1.26 9.05 21.28
C ARG A 64 -2.37 9.69 20.44
N ILE A 65 -2.20 9.70 19.11
CA ILE A 65 -3.15 10.32 18.18
C ILE A 65 -4.41 9.47 18.04
N GLY A 66 -4.23 8.19 17.72
CA GLY A 66 -5.33 7.28 17.42
C GLY A 66 -6.03 6.69 18.65
N GLY A 67 -5.37 6.71 19.81
CA GLY A 67 -5.74 5.93 20.97
C GLY A 67 -5.11 4.52 20.94
N GLN A 68 -4.89 3.95 22.13
CA GLN A 68 -4.34 2.60 22.26
C GLN A 68 -5.29 1.54 21.70
N GLY A 69 -4.74 0.61 20.92
CA GLY A 69 -5.48 -0.43 20.20
C GLY A 69 -6.33 0.06 19.04
N SER A 70 -6.18 1.31 18.60
CA SER A 70 -6.88 1.85 17.43
C SER A 70 -6.43 1.19 16.13
N MET A 71 -7.28 1.28 15.10
CA MET A 71 -6.95 0.86 13.74
C MET A 71 -5.65 1.52 13.27
N LEU A 72 -5.55 2.85 13.39
CA LEU A 72 -4.34 3.60 13.01
C LEU A 72 -3.07 3.09 13.71
N ALA A 73 -3.13 2.86 15.02
CA ALA A 73 -1.99 2.36 15.78
C ALA A 73 -1.55 0.97 15.30
N SER A 74 -2.50 0.05 15.09
CA SER A 74 -2.21 -1.31 14.62
C SER A 74 -1.68 -1.35 13.17
N MET A 75 -2.18 -0.46 12.30
CA MET A 75 -1.67 -0.29 10.94
C MET A 75 -0.23 0.21 10.98
N TYR A 76 0.06 1.27 11.74
CA TYR A 76 1.41 1.83 11.86
C TYR A 76 2.41 0.81 12.42
N GLU A 77 2.04 0.09 13.48
CA GLU A 77 2.89 -0.96 14.06
C GLU A 77 3.19 -2.07 13.05
N THR A 78 2.18 -2.50 12.30
CA THR A 78 2.35 -3.52 11.26
C THR A 78 3.21 -3.02 10.11
N PHE A 79 3.03 -1.76 9.70
CA PHE A 79 3.81 -1.13 8.65
C PHE A 79 5.30 -1.12 8.99
N ARG A 80 5.65 -0.76 10.23
CA ARG A 80 7.03 -0.72 10.74
C ARG A 80 7.71 -2.09 10.82
N LYS A 81 6.98 -3.20 10.82
CA LYS A 81 7.56 -4.57 10.77
C LYS A 81 8.27 -4.85 9.45
N SER A 82 7.80 -4.25 8.36
CA SER A 82 8.42 -4.36 7.03
C SER A 82 9.29 -3.16 6.71
N ASP A 83 8.85 -1.94 7.05
CA ASP A 83 9.53 -0.68 6.74
C ASP A 83 10.01 0.04 8.02
N PRO A 84 11.17 -0.36 8.58
CA PRO A 84 11.65 0.18 9.86
C PRO A 84 12.08 1.65 9.78
N VAL A 85 12.43 2.16 8.59
CA VAL A 85 13.08 3.48 8.41
C VAL A 85 12.31 4.46 7.54
N GLY A 86 11.30 4.01 6.78
CA GLY A 86 10.54 4.86 5.88
C GLY A 86 9.88 6.05 6.57
N GLU A 87 9.73 7.14 5.82
CA GLU A 87 8.98 8.32 6.24
C GLU A 87 7.48 8.04 6.09
N ILE A 88 6.78 7.93 7.23
CA ILE A 88 5.36 7.57 7.28
C ILE A 88 4.56 8.77 7.78
N TRP A 89 3.65 9.21 6.94
CA TRP A 89 2.60 10.16 7.28
C TRP A 89 1.31 9.42 7.58
N CYS A 90 0.54 9.97 8.51
CA CYS A 90 -0.75 9.45 8.89
C CYS A 90 -1.84 10.49 8.66
N LEU A 91 -2.98 10.01 8.17
CA LEU A 91 -4.22 10.76 8.09
C LEU A 91 -5.23 10.10 9.06
N PRO A 92 -5.23 10.52 10.34
CA PRO A 92 -6.18 10.05 11.34
C PRO A 92 -7.60 10.51 11.03
N LEU A 93 -8.53 9.57 11.01
CA LEU A 93 -9.96 9.82 10.79
C LEU A 93 -10.79 9.33 11.96
N GLN A 94 -11.76 10.12 12.37
CA GLN A 94 -12.72 9.75 13.40
C GLN A 94 -14.11 9.66 12.77
N ASN A 95 -14.85 8.62 13.15
CA ASN A 95 -16.23 8.51 12.73
C ASN A 95 -17.12 9.38 13.62
N THR A 96 -18.04 10.12 13.02
CA THR A 96 -18.94 11.04 13.75
C THR A 96 -20.33 10.46 13.95
N SER A 97 -20.67 9.38 13.24
CA SER A 97 -21.97 8.73 13.31
C SER A 97 -21.88 7.23 13.02
N GLY A 98 -22.79 6.44 13.57
CA GLY A 98 -22.84 5.00 13.35
C GLY A 98 -23.03 4.21 14.63
N SER A 99 -22.72 2.91 14.54
CA SER A 99 -22.85 1.98 15.66
C SER A 99 -21.56 1.22 15.90
N VAL A 100 -21.35 0.82 17.15
CA VAL A 100 -20.18 0.06 17.59
C VAL A 100 -20.44 -1.43 17.40
N ALA A 101 -19.46 -2.14 16.84
CA ALA A 101 -19.52 -3.59 16.73
C ALA A 101 -19.36 -4.28 18.10
N LYS A 102 -20.18 -5.30 18.34
CA LYS A 102 -20.16 -6.09 19.58
C LYS A 102 -20.18 -7.59 19.28
N ALA A 103 -19.64 -8.38 20.20
CA ALA A 103 -19.78 -9.82 20.23
C ALA A 103 -19.90 -10.30 21.67
N ASP A 104 -20.70 -11.34 21.87
CA ASP A 104 -20.83 -11.99 23.16
C ASP A 104 -20.10 -13.34 23.16
N LEU A 105 -19.31 -13.58 24.19
CA LEU A 105 -18.77 -14.89 24.54
C LEU A 105 -19.53 -15.40 25.77
N LYS A 106 -20.41 -16.38 25.55
CA LYS A 106 -21.18 -16.99 26.63
C LYS A 106 -20.45 -18.21 27.17
N LEU A 107 -20.17 -18.19 28.48
CA LEU A 107 -19.68 -19.34 29.23
C LEU A 107 -20.83 -19.96 30.01
N THR A 108 -20.92 -21.28 30.02
CA THR A 108 -21.88 -22.03 30.82
C THR A 108 -21.20 -23.21 31.52
N GLY A 109 -21.81 -23.68 32.61
CA GLY A 109 -21.27 -24.73 33.45
C GLY A 109 -20.29 -24.23 34.53
N ALA A 110 -19.57 -25.18 35.12
CA ALA A 110 -18.56 -24.94 36.13
C ALA A 110 -17.35 -25.82 35.82
N ALA A 111 -16.15 -25.26 35.96
CA ALA A 111 -14.92 -25.97 35.63
C ALA A 111 -14.74 -27.18 36.57
N THR A 112 -14.65 -28.38 36.01
CA THR A 112 -14.36 -29.63 36.74
C THR A 112 -12.85 -29.91 36.85
N GLN A 113 -12.04 -29.17 36.09
CA GLN A 113 -10.60 -29.16 36.16
C GLN A 113 -10.07 -27.73 35.99
N GLY A 114 -8.98 -27.38 36.69
CA GLY A 114 -8.29 -26.13 36.45
C GLY A 114 -7.61 -26.11 35.07
N GLY A 115 -7.61 -24.97 34.40
CA GLY A 115 -7.05 -24.82 33.06
C GLY A 115 -6.90 -23.37 32.63
N VAL A 116 -6.62 -23.15 31.35
CA VAL A 116 -6.44 -21.81 30.77
C VAL A 116 -7.37 -21.64 29.58
N LEU A 117 -8.23 -20.62 29.63
CA LEU A 117 -9.06 -20.23 28.50
C LEU A 117 -8.26 -19.31 27.58
N SER A 118 -8.09 -19.70 26.32
CA SER A 118 -7.36 -18.93 25.31
C SER A 118 -8.31 -18.32 24.28
N LEU A 119 -8.46 -17.00 24.32
CA LEU A 119 -9.24 -16.22 23.35
C LEU A 119 -8.29 -15.44 22.44
N TYR A 120 -8.49 -15.52 21.14
CA TYR A 120 -7.80 -14.71 20.15
C TYR A 120 -8.72 -13.57 19.72
N VAL A 121 -8.22 -12.34 19.78
CA VAL A 121 -8.91 -11.13 19.31
C VAL A 121 -8.05 -10.49 18.23
N GLY A 122 -8.52 -10.49 16.99
CA GLY A 122 -7.75 -9.96 15.85
C GLY A 122 -6.39 -10.63 15.67
N GLY A 123 -6.27 -11.92 16.01
CA GLY A 123 -5.03 -12.69 15.96
C GLY A 123 -4.14 -12.58 17.21
N VAL A 124 -4.46 -11.72 18.18
CA VAL A 124 -3.69 -11.59 19.44
C VAL A 124 -4.27 -12.51 20.51
N ARG A 125 -3.42 -13.35 21.10
CA ARG A 125 -3.82 -14.30 22.15
C ARG A 125 -3.98 -13.63 23.52
N VAL A 126 -5.11 -13.88 24.16
CA VAL A 126 -5.45 -13.50 25.54
C VAL A 126 -5.72 -14.76 26.34
N GLN A 127 -5.05 -14.90 27.48
CA GLN A 127 -5.15 -16.09 28.32
C GLN A 127 -5.67 -15.75 29.71
N ALA A 128 -6.70 -16.46 30.15
CA ALA A 128 -7.29 -16.34 31.47
C ALA A 128 -7.23 -17.69 32.20
N SER A 129 -6.62 -17.70 33.38
CA SER A 129 -6.57 -18.88 34.24
C SER A 129 -7.94 -19.13 34.88
N VAL A 130 -8.40 -20.37 34.81
CA VAL A 130 -9.65 -20.84 35.41
C VAL A 130 -9.29 -21.90 36.45
N VAL A 131 -9.70 -21.68 37.69
CA VAL A 131 -9.48 -22.64 38.79
C VAL A 131 -10.54 -23.73 38.79
N ASN A 132 -10.21 -24.89 39.37
CA ASN A 132 -11.20 -25.95 39.58
C ASN A 132 -12.37 -25.42 40.45
N GLY A 133 -13.61 -25.73 40.06
CA GLY A 133 -14.82 -25.24 40.71
C GLY A 133 -15.22 -23.81 40.34
N ALA A 134 -14.47 -23.12 39.46
CA ALA A 134 -14.86 -21.80 38.98
C ALA A 134 -16.18 -21.86 38.20
N THR A 135 -17.13 -21.02 38.59
CA THR A 135 -18.37 -20.84 37.85
C THR A 135 -18.11 -20.07 36.55
N ALA A 136 -19.04 -20.19 35.59
CA ALA A 136 -19.00 -19.41 34.36
C ALA A 136 -18.82 -17.89 34.60
N ALA A 137 -19.46 -17.34 35.65
CA ALA A 137 -19.31 -15.92 36.00
C ALA A 137 -17.90 -15.55 36.46
N VAL A 138 -17.26 -16.40 37.26
CA VAL A 138 -15.87 -16.19 37.71
C VAL A 138 -14.90 -16.27 36.53
N ALA A 139 -15.09 -17.27 35.65
CA ALA A 139 -14.27 -17.42 34.44
C ALA A 139 -14.45 -16.23 33.47
N ALA A 140 -15.68 -15.75 33.27
CA ALA A 140 -15.99 -14.60 32.43
C ALA A 140 -15.33 -13.31 32.96
N ASN A 141 -15.41 -13.07 34.27
CA ASN A 141 -14.74 -11.93 34.90
C ASN A 141 -13.22 -11.99 34.75
N ALA A 142 -12.61 -13.16 34.96
CA ALA A 142 -11.18 -13.34 34.78
C ALA A 142 -10.74 -13.05 33.33
N LEU A 143 -11.53 -13.47 32.34
CA LEU A 143 -11.26 -13.20 30.93
C LEU A 143 -11.41 -11.71 30.60
N ALA A 144 -12.50 -11.07 31.03
CA ALA A 144 -12.72 -9.64 30.77
C ALA A 144 -11.59 -8.77 31.34
N LEU A 145 -11.11 -9.09 32.55
CA LEU A 145 -9.95 -8.40 33.15
C LEU A 145 -8.69 -8.56 32.30
N LYS A 146 -8.42 -9.76 31.77
CA LYS A 146 -7.25 -10.02 30.92
C LYS A 146 -7.35 -9.32 29.57
N VAL A 147 -8.54 -9.23 28.97
CA VAL A 147 -8.77 -8.45 27.75
C VAL A 147 -8.50 -6.97 28.01
N ASN A 148 -9.06 -6.40 29.07
CA ASN A 148 -8.88 -4.97 29.39
C ASN A 148 -7.45 -4.61 29.83
N ALA A 149 -6.71 -5.57 30.41
CA ALA A 149 -5.29 -5.39 30.72
C ALA A 149 -4.40 -5.30 29.47
N SER A 150 -4.81 -5.95 28.37
CA SER A 150 -4.15 -5.87 27.07
C SER A 150 -4.64 -4.64 26.30
N ALA A 151 -4.17 -3.46 26.70
CA ALA A 151 -4.67 -2.17 26.21
C ALA A 151 -4.50 -1.95 24.69
N ASP A 152 -3.64 -2.72 24.02
CA ASP A 152 -3.43 -2.66 22.57
C ASP A 152 -4.46 -3.45 21.75
N LEU A 153 -5.39 -4.16 22.40
CA LEU A 153 -6.49 -4.83 21.69
C LEU A 153 -7.50 -3.81 21.15
N PRO A 154 -8.17 -4.11 20.01
CA PRO A 154 -9.16 -3.21 19.39
C PRO A 154 -10.53 -3.22 20.09
N VAL A 155 -10.67 -3.98 21.17
CA VAL A 155 -11.93 -4.15 21.91
C VAL A 155 -11.75 -3.85 23.40
N THR A 156 -12.87 -3.56 24.06
CA THR A 156 -13.03 -3.56 25.52
C THR A 156 -13.99 -4.69 25.91
N ALA A 157 -13.82 -5.24 27.10
CA ALA A 157 -14.64 -6.35 27.60
C ALA A 157 -15.43 -5.96 28.86
N ALA A 158 -16.70 -6.33 28.90
CA ALA A 158 -17.52 -6.30 30.11
C ALA A 158 -18.07 -7.71 30.37
N ALA A 159 -18.06 -8.15 31.63
CA ALA A 159 -18.58 -9.46 32.01
C ALA A 159 -19.83 -9.31 32.88
N ALA A 160 -20.88 -10.07 32.57
CA ALA A 160 -22.12 -10.16 33.34
C ALA A 160 -22.70 -11.57 33.23
N ASP A 161 -23.04 -12.19 34.37
CA ASP A 161 -23.73 -13.49 34.47
C ASP A 161 -23.15 -14.60 33.57
N GLY A 162 -21.82 -14.69 33.47
CA GLY A 162 -21.12 -15.69 32.65
C GLY A 162 -21.01 -15.34 31.16
N THR A 163 -21.47 -14.17 30.74
CA THR A 163 -21.28 -13.64 29.39
C THR A 163 -20.23 -12.54 29.40
N VAL A 164 -19.26 -12.61 28.48
CA VAL A 164 -18.29 -11.54 28.21
C VAL A 164 -18.70 -10.83 26.93
N THR A 165 -19.16 -9.59 27.05
CA THR A 165 -19.48 -8.72 25.92
C THR A 165 -18.22 -7.96 25.52
N LEU A 166 -17.74 -8.21 24.31
CA LEU A 166 -16.65 -7.51 23.65
C LEU A 166 -17.22 -6.38 22.81
N THR A 167 -16.71 -5.18 22.98
CA THR A 167 -17.16 -3.97 22.29
C THR A 167 -15.96 -3.31 21.60
N ALA A 168 -16.03 -3.05 20.30
CA ALA A 168 -14.98 -2.34 19.56
C ALA A 168 -14.74 -0.95 20.16
N LYS A 169 -13.50 -0.45 20.10
CA LYS A 169 -13.14 0.87 20.65
C LYS A 169 -13.58 2.06 19.80
N TRP A 170 -14.12 1.80 18.63
CA TRP A 170 -14.62 2.81 17.70
C TRP A 170 -15.93 2.37 17.06
N THR A 171 -16.71 3.35 16.62
CA THR A 171 -17.91 3.17 15.79
C THR A 171 -17.53 2.91 14.34
N GLY A 172 -18.19 1.95 13.69
CA GLY A 172 -17.98 1.72 12.26
C GLY A 172 -18.07 0.25 11.84
N ASP A 173 -18.23 0.04 10.53
CA ASP A 173 -18.31 -1.29 9.92
C ASP A 173 -17.03 -2.11 10.07
N SER A 174 -15.89 -1.44 10.15
CA SER A 174 -14.57 -2.04 10.34
C SER A 174 -14.48 -2.88 11.62
N GLY A 175 -15.22 -2.52 12.68
CA GLY A 175 -15.29 -3.30 13.92
C GLY A 175 -15.83 -4.71 13.72
N ASN A 176 -16.60 -4.96 12.64
CA ASN A 176 -17.14 -6.29 12.32
C ASN A 176 -16.06 -7.27 11.83
N ASP A 177 -14.92 -6.78 11.33
CA ASP A 177 -13.83 -7.64 10.84
C ASP A 177 -12.87 -8.10 11.94
N ILE A 178 -13.08 -7.65 13.19
CA ILE A 178 -12.32 -8.15 14.34
C ILE A 178 -12.68 -9.62 14.55
N ASN A 179 -11.83 -10.51 14.05
CA ASN A 179 -12.05 -11.94 14.16
C ASN A 179 -11.81 -12.41 15.60
N LEU A 180 -12.71 -13.26 16.09
CA LEU A 180 -12.65 -13.86 17.42
C LEU A 180 -12.54 -15.37 17.27
N GLN A 181 -11.54 -15.98 17.91
CA GLN A 181 -11.31 -17.43 17.84
C GLN A 181 -10.96 -17.98 19.23
N LEU A 182 -11.53 -19.11 19.62
CA LEU A 182 -11.15 -19.83 20.84
C LEU A 182 -10.16 -20.94 20.51
N ASN A 183 -9.13 -21.09 21.34
CA ASN A 183 -8.17 -22.20 21.29
C ASN A 183 -7.61 -22.49 19.89
N ARG A 184 -7.23 -21.42 19.15
CA ARG A 184 -6.83 -21.48 17.74
C ARG A 184 -5.69 -22.47 17.47
N LEU A 185 -4.73 -22.59 18.38
CA LEU A 185 -3.57 -23.48 18.20
C LEU A 185 -3.86 -24.93 18.60
N GLY A 186 -5.05 -25.19 19.15
CA GLY A 186 -5.57 -26.52 19.45
C GLY A 186 -4.87 -27.24 20.60
N GLN A 187 -5.34 -28.48 20.85
CA GLN A 187 -4.87 -29.33 21.95
C GLN A 187 -3.37 -29.64 21.87
N SER A 188 -2.82 -29.78 20.66
CA SER A 188 -1.39 -30.02 20.45
C SER A 188 -0.49 -28.89 21.00
N ASN A 189 -1.05 -27.69 21.20
CA ASN A 189 -0.38 -26.55 21.82
C ASN A 189 -0.93 -26.25 23.23
N GLY A 190 -1.66 -27.19 23.84
CA GLY A 190 -2.24 -27.05 25.17
C GLY A 190 -3.43 -26.09 25.25
N GLU A 191 -4.04 -25.73 24.11
CA GLU A 191 -5.22 -24.88 24.08
C GLU A 191 -6.49 -25.74 24.02
N GLN A 192 -7.17 -25.87 25.15
CA GLN A 192 -8.46 -26.53 25.28
C GLN A 192 -9.31 -25.78 26.31
N THR A 193 -10.61 -25.69 26.05
CA THR A 193 -11.56 -25.17 27.05
C THR A 193 -11.54 -26.12 28.27
N PRO A 194 -11.38 -25.60 29.51
CA PRO A 194 -11.37 -26.45 30.70
C PRO A 194 -12.62 -27.32 30.79
N ASP A 195 -12.43 -28.58 31.18
CA ASP A 195 -13.53 -29.52 31.31
C ASP A 195 -14.62 -28.97 32.26
N GLY A 196 -15.89 -29.23 31.94
CA GLY A 196 -17.05 -28.71 32.67
C GLY A 196 -17.49 -27.29 32.28
N LEU A 197 -16.68 -26.54 31.53
CA LEU A 197 -17.08 -25.27 30.90
C LEU A 197 -17.41 -25.46 29.42
N ALA A 198 -18.55 -24.93 28.99
CA ALA A 198 -18.87 -24.75 27.59
C ALA A 198 -18.75 -23.26 27.21
N ALA A 199 -18.20 -23.00 26.04
CA ALA A 199 -17.99 -21.65 25.53
C ALA A 199 -18.66 -21.50 24.16
N THR A 200 -19.52 -20.50 24.01
CA THR A 200 -20.16 -20.15 22.74
C THR A 200 -19.73 -18.74 22.37
N LEU A 201 -18.99 -18.61 21.27
CA LEU A 201 -18.43 -17.35 20.80
C LEU A 201 -19.27 -16.78 19.65
N GLY A 202 -19.79 -15.57 19.85
CA GLY A 202 -20.39 -14.77 18.79
C GLY A 202 -19.33 -14.12 17.89
N LYS A 203 -19.75 -13.73 16.69
CA LYS A 203 -18.93 -12.91 15.78
C LYS A 203 -19.16 -11.43 16.08
N MET A 204 -18.13 -10.60 15.89
CA MET A 204 -18.29 -9.15 15.97
C MET A 204 -19.26 -8.68 14.88
N ALA A 205 -20.33 -8.01 15.28
CA ALA A 205 -21.40 -7.56 14.39
C ALA A 205 -22.04 -6.26 14.88
N GLY A 206 -22.87 -5.65 14.04
CA GLY A 206 -23.63 -4.46 14.37
C GLY A 206 -22.86 -3.15 14.29
N GLY A 207 -21.58 -3.18 13.90
CA GLY A 207 -20.82 -2.00 13.53
C GLY A 207 -21.34 -1.43 12.21
N ALA A 208 -21.57 -0.13 12.15
CA ALA A 208 -22.04 0.54 10.94
C ALA A 208 -21.45 1.96 10.83
N GLY A 209 -21.24 2.40 9.61
CA GLY A 209 -20.62 3.69 9.28
C GLY A 209 -19.15 3.56 8.91
N VAL A 210 -18.68 4.49 8.09
CA VAL A 210 -17.29 4.68 7.70
C VAL A 210 -16.98 6.16 7.92
N PRO A 211 -15.79 6.54 8.44
CA PRO A 211 -15.44 7.95 8.58
C PRO A 211 -15.57 8.72 7.27
N ASP A 212 -16.10 9.95 7.34
CA ASP A 212 -16.09 10.86 6.20
C ASP A 212 -14.64 11.24 5.84
N GLN A 213 -14.29 11.04 4.58
CA GLN A 213 -12.94 11.23 4.07
C GLN A 213 -12.79 12.57 3.36
N LEU A 214 -13.87 13.29 3.05
CA LEU A 214 -13.83 14.45 2.14
C LEU A 214 -12.93 15.57 2.65
N ALA A 215 -13.10 15.98 3.91
CA ALA A 215 -12.26 17.01 4.53
C ALA A 215 -10.79 16.56 4.66
N ALA A 216 -10.57 15.28 4.97
CA ALA A 216 -9.23 14.73 5.17
C ALA A 216 -8.48 14.54 3.85
N LEU A 217 -9.19 14.19 2.77
CA LEU A 217 -8.64 14.14 1.42
C LEU A 217 -8.22 15.54 0.93
N ALA A 218 -8.98 16.58 1.27
CA ALA A 218 -8.58 17.96 1.02
C ALA A 218 -7.32 18.35 1.81
N ALA A 219 -7.17 17.85 3.05
CA ALA A 219 -6.00 18.09 3.89
C ALA A 219 -4.70 17.45 3.36
N LEU A 220 -4.78 16.50 2.42
CA LEU A 220 -3.60 15.97 1.75
C LEU A 220 -2.86 17.03 0.91
N GLY A 221 -3.57 18.04 0.42
CA GLY A 221 -3.02 19.09 -0.43
C GLY A 221 -2.21 18.53 -1.60
N ASP A 222 -1.10 19.20 -1.89
CA ASP A 222 -0.14 18.81 -2.93
C ASP A 222 1.07 18.03 -2.38
N GLU A 223 0.97 17.49 -1.15
CA GLU A 223 2.04 16.67 -0.60
C GLU A 223 2.17 15.34 -1.37
N PRO A 224 3.40 14.93 -1.75
CA PRO A 224 3.63 13.72 -2.54
C PRO A 224 3.58 12.46 -1.67
N PHE A 225 2.81 11.46 -2.09
CA PHE A 225 2.74 10.13 -1.46
C PHE A 225 2.74 9.04 -2.50
N GLU A 226 3.71 8.14 -2.44
CA GLU A 226 3.85 7.05 -3.40
C GLU A 226 3.01 5.83 -3.01
N PHE A 227 3.01 5.50 -1.72
CA PHE A 227 2.34 4.31 -1.19
C PHE A 227 1.26 4.73 -0.21
N ILE A 228 0.00 4.49 -0.57
CA ILE A 228 -1.15 4.91 0.21
C ILE A 228 -1.84 3.66 0.76
N CYS A 229 -1.85 3.50 2.08
CA CYS A 229 -2.56 2.44 2.75
C CYS A 229 -3.95 2.93 3.16
N LEU A 230 -4.98 2.32 2.56
CA LEU A 230 -6.38 2.60 2.84
C LEU A 230 -7.04 1.37 3.47
N PRO A 231 -7.62 1.46 4.66
CA PRO A 231 -8.23 0.30 5.31
C PRO A 231 -9.54 -0.10 4.63
N TRP A 232 -10.40 0.85 4.24
CA TRP A 232 -11.74 0.54 3.77
C TRP A 232 -11.80 0.18 2.28
N ALA A 233 -12.39 -0.98 1.99
CA ALA A 233 -12.66 -1.49 0.64
C ALA A 233 -14.16 -1.48 0.30
N ASP A 234 -14.91 -0.52 0.83
CA ASP A 234 -16.30 -0.24 0.44
C ASP A 234 -16.35 0.69 -0.78
N THR A 235 -17.46 0.66 -1.50
CA THR A 235 -17.61 1.42 -2.75
C THR A 235 -17.47 2.93 -2.56
N THR A 236 -17.96 3.49 -1.45
CA THR A 236 -17.92 4.95 -1.21
C THR A 236 -16.49 5.41 -0.99
N SER A 237 -15.74 4.73 -0.11
CA SER A 237 -14.33 5.01 0.14
C SER A 237 -13.52 4.87 -1.16
N LEU A 238 -13.69 3.76 -1.86
CA LEU A 238 -12.93 3.49 -3.07
C LEU A 238 -13.24 4.47 -4.22
N ASN A 239 -14.49 4.95 -4.34
CA ASN A 239 -14.84 5.99 -5.30
C ASN A 239 -14.24 7.35 -4.94
N ALA A 240 -14.16 7.68 -3.64
CA ALA A 240 -13.50 8.91 -3.21
C ALA A 240 -12.01 8.90 -3.56
N TRP A 241 -11.32 7.77 -3.32
CA TRP A 241 -9.92 7.62 -3.70
C TRP A 241 -9.70 7.56 -5.20
N GLN A 242 -10.62 6.96 -5.97
CA GLN A 242 -10.60 7.02 -7.42
C GLN A 242 -10.63 8.47 -7.93
N GLY A 243 -11.50 9.31 -7.38
CA GLY A 243 -11.55 10.74 -7.73
C GLY A 243 -10.27 11.51 -7.34
N VAL A 244 -9.64 11.14 -6.22
CA VAL A 244 -8.38 11.75 -5.79
C VAL A 244 -7.21 11.34 -6.68
N MET A 245 -7.19 10.09 -7.15
CA MET A 245 -6.10 9.53 -7.95
C MET A 245 -6.28 9.71 -9.46
N ASP A 246 -7.43 10.20 -9.91
CA ASP A 246 -7.80 10.38 -11.33
C ASP A 246 -6.72 11.07 -12.21
N ASP A 247 -6.68 10.68 -13.49
CA ASP A 247 -5.71 11.13 -14.48
C ASP A 247 -6.05 12.49 -15.12
N ASN A 248 -7.29 12.97 -14.98
CA ASN A 248 -7.73 14.22 -15.63
C ASN A 248 -7.54 15.43 -14.71
N SER A 249 -7.93 15.27 -13.45
CA SER A 249 -7.95 16.34 -12.43
C SER A 249 -7.39 15.93 -11.07
N GLY A 250 -7.23 14.62 -10.87
CA GLY A 250 -6.67 14.03 -9.67
C GLY A 250 -5.14 14.12 -9.64
N ARG A 251 -4.56 13.31 -8.77
CA ARG A 251 -3.13 13.29 -8.47
C ARG A 251 -2.26 12.85 -9.65
N TRP A 252 -2.76 11.95 -10.50
CA TRP A 252 -2.08 11.52 -11.72
C TRP A 252 -2.20 12.49 -12.90
N SER A 253 -3.01 13.54 -12.75
CA SER A 253 -3.18 14.52 -13.82
C SER A 253 -1.91 15.28 -14.17
N TRP A 254 -1.86 15.74 -15.43
CA TRP A 254 -0.77 16.57 -15.95
C TRP A 254 -0.51 17.84 -15.11
N ALA A 255 -1.54 18.32 -14.40
CA ALA A 255 -1.48 19.52 -13.57
C ALA A 255 -0.84 19.25 -12.19
N LYS A 256 -1.08 18.09 -11.59
CA LYS A 256 -0.55 17.74 -10.26
C LYS A 256 0.74 16.93 -10.31
N GLN A 257 0.80 15.91 -11.17
CA GLN A 257 1.96 15.01 -11.30
C GLN A 257 2.39 14.38 -9.96
N LEU A 258 1.44 14.15 -9.06
CA LEU A 258 1.63 13.55 -7.75
C LEU A 258 1.34 12.05 -7.81
N PHE A 259 2.21 11.30 -8.47
CA PHE A 259 2.00 9.86 -8.64
C PHE A 259 1.99 9.09 -7.32
N GLY A 260 1.27 7.97 -7.30
CA GLY A 260 1.18 7.05 -6.18
C GLY A 260 0.13 5.97 -6.43
N HIS A 261 0.00 5.03 -5.49
CA HIS A 261 -0.94 3.91 -5.61
C HIS A 261 -1.62 3.60 -4.27
N VAL A 262 -2.90 3.21 -4.32
CA VAL A 262 -3.70 2.88 -3.14
C VAL A 262 -3.76 1.37 -2.93
N TYR A 263 -3.39 0.92 -1.74
CA TYR A 263 -3.42 -0.47 -1.30
C TYR A 263 -4.44 -0.67 -0.20
N THR A 264 -5.30 -1.67 -0.40
CA THR A 264 -6.30 -2.11 0.58
C THR A 264 -6.45 -3.63 0.58
N ALA A 265 -7.24 -4.17 1.50
CA ALA A 265 -7.55 -5.59 1.58
C ALA A 265 -9.04 -5.81 1.87
N LYS A 266 -9.57 -6.94 1.41
CA LYS A 266 -10.96 -7.31 1.65
C LYS A 266 -11.04 -8.77 2.05
N ARG A 267 -11.71 -9.04 3.18
CA ARG A 267 -12.06 -10.39 3.60
C ARG A 267 -13.32 -10.86 2.91
N GLY A 268 -13.32 -12.11 2.46
CA GLY A 268 -14.55 -12.72 1.94
C GLY A 268 -14.32 -14.10 1.37
N THR A 269 -15.42 -14.75 1.00
CA THR A 269 -15.35 -15.93 0.12
C THR A 269 -14.99 -15.49 -1.29
N VAL A 270 -14.60 -16.44 -2.14
CA VAL A 270 -14.29 -16.17 -3.56
C VAL A 270 -15.46 -15.45 -4.24
N GLY A 271 -16.70 -15.87 -4.01
CA GLY A 271 -17.89 -15.22 -4.58
C GLY A 271 -18.05 -13.76 -4.15
N THR A 272 -17.83 -13.45 -2.86
CA THR A 272 -17.89 -12.07 -2.35
C THR A 272 -16.79 -11.19 -2.94
N LEU A 273 -15.58 -11.74 -3.09
CA LEU A 273 -14.43 -11.01 -3.61
C LEU A 273 -14.53 -10.77 -5.12
N VAL A 274 -14.99 -11.77 -5.88
CA VAL A 274 -15.27 -11.63 -7.32
C VAL A 274 -16.33 -10.56 -7.56
N ALA A 275 -17.42 -10.55 -6.79
CA ALA A 275 -18.45 -9.52 -6.91
C ALA A 275 -17.91 -8.11 -6.59
N ALA A 276 -17.02 -8.00 -5.59
CA ALA A 276 -16.37 -6.73 -5.27
C ALA A 276 -15.45 -6.25 -6.40
N GLY A 277 -14.71 -7.15 -7.04
CA GLY A 277 -13.85 -6.85 -8.19
C GLY A 277 -14.62 -6.45 -9.45
N GLN A 278 -15.76 -7.10 -9.73
CA GLN A 278 -16.63 -6.76 -10.87
C GLN A 278 -17.23 -5.35 -10.78
N ALA A 279 -17.42 -4.83 -9.57
CA ALA A 279 -17.95 -3.49 -9.35
C ALA A 279 -16.89 -2.38 -9.55
N ARG A 280 -15.66 -2.73 -9.95
CA ARG A 280 -14.51 -1.83 -10.00
C ARG A 280 -13.79 -1.93 -11.35
N ASN A 281 -13.21 -0.81 -11.77
CA ASN A 281 -12.35 -0.70 -12.94
C ASN A 281 -11.45 0.53 -12.77
N ASP A 282 -10.45 0.42 -11.90
CA ASP A 282 -9.58 1.52 -11.50
C ASP A 282 -8.12 1.04 -11.47
N GLN A 283 -7.27 1.76 -12.19
CA GLN A 283 -5.85 1.46 -12.33
C GLN A 283 -5.05 1.85 -11.08
N HIS A 284 -5.55 2.75 -10.23
CA HIS A 284 -4.78 3.32 -9.11
C HIS A 284 -5.04 2.65 -7.76
N VAL A 285 -5.77 1.53 -7.76
CA VAL A 285 -6.17 0.79 -6.55
C VAL A 285 -5.87 -0.70 -6.68
N THR A 286 -5.24 -1.27 -5.65
CA THR A 286 -5.07 -2.71 -5.47
C THR A 286 -5.83 -3.18 -4.23
N ILE A 287 -6.70 -4.18 -4.41
CA ILE A 287 -7.43 -4.84 -3.32
C ILE A 287 -6.88 -6.25 -3.17
N GLN A 288 -6.25 -6.56 -2.04
CA GLN A 288 -5.79 -7.93 -1.76
C GLN A 288 -6.90 -8.77 -1.13
N ALA A 289 -7.10 -9.96 -1.68
CA ALA A 289 -7.97 -10.99 -1.13
C ALA A 289 -7.45 -11.49 0.22
N MET A 290 -8.37 -11.65 1.16
CA MET A 290 -8.12 -12.21 2.47
C MET A 290 -9.11 -13.34 2.75
N GLU A 291 -8.60 -14.52 3.09
CA GLU A 291 -9.46 -15.66 3.42
C GLU A 291 -10.29 -15.40 4.69
N PRO A 292 -11.52 -15.94 4.80
CA PRO A 292 -12.36 -15.76 5.97
C PRO A 292 -11.68 -16.17 7.28
N GLY A 293 -10.89 -17.24 7.26
CA GLY A 293 -10.21 -17.80 8.43
C GLY A 293 -8.98 -17.03 8.92
N VAL A 294 -8.52 -15.99 8.22
CA VAL A 294 -7.35 -15.20 8.65
C VAL A 294 -7.63 -14.53 10.02
N PRO A 295 -6.77 -14.68 11.04
CA PRO A 295 -7.04 -14.14 12.37
C PRO A 295 -6.97 -12.61 12.47
N GLN A 296 -6.00 -12.00 11.80
CA GLN A 296 -5.81 -10.55 11.80
C GLN A 296 -6.92 -9.86 11.01
N PRO A 297 -7.27 -8.60 11.31
CA PRO A 297 -8.29 -7.85 10.57
C PRO A 297 -7.75 -7.23 9.26
N PHE A 298 -8.64 -6.86 8.33
CA PHE A 298 -8.26 -6.40 6.98
C PHE A 298 -7.31 -5.19 6.95
N TRP A 299 -7.39 -4.27 7.91
CA TRP A 299 -6.52 -3.08 7.92
C TRP A 299 -5.06 -3.42 8.24
N VAL A 300 -4.83 -4.48 9.02
CA VAL A 300 -3.50 -5.04 9.28
C VAL A 300 -2.97 -5.67 8.00
N GLN A 301 -3.82 -6.38 7.25
CA GLN A 301 -3.47 -6.96 5.95
C GLN A 301 -3.08 -5.88 4.93
N ALA A 302 -3.90 -4.82 4.82
CA ALA A 302 -3.63 -3.68 3.96
C ALA A 302 -2.31 -2.98 4.31
N ALA A 303 -2.05 -2.77 5.61
CA ALA A 303 -0.81 -2.15 6.09
C ALA A 303 0.42 -3.00 5.79
N ALA A 304 0.34 -4.31 6.00
CA ALA A 304 1.45 -5.23 5.69
C ALA A 304 1.76 -5.26 4.18
N LEU A 305 0.73 -5.30 3.33
CA LEU A 305 0.88 -5.24 1.87
C LEU A 305 1.54 -3.93 1.45
N ALA A 306 0.96 -2.79 1.83
CA ALA A 306 1.47 -1.47 1.46
C ALA A 306 2.93 -1.28 1.91
N ALA A 307 3.27 -1.71 3.13
CA ALA A 307 4.62 -1.61 3.65
C ALA A 307 5.62 -2.48 2.89
N ARG A 308 5.25 -3.72 2.57
CA ARG A 308 6.16 -4.62 1.84
C ARG A 308 6.36 -4.15 0.41
N THR A 309 5.32 -3.67 -0.26
CA THR A 309 5.43 -3.05 -1.59
C THR A 309 6.28 -1.78 -1.54
N ALA A 310 6.08 -0.92 -0.54
CA ALA A 310 6.87 0.30 -0.36
C ALA A 310 8.37 0.01 -0.27
N VAL A 311 8.77 -1.01 0.50
CA VAL A 311 10.19 -1.40 0.64
C VAL A 311 10.77 -1.92 -0.67
N PHE A 312 10.05 -2.77 -1.39
CA PHE A 312 10.55 -3.36 -2.63
C PHE A 312 10.65 -2.34 -3.76
N ILE A 313 9.58 -1.56 -4.00
CA ILE A 313 9.55 -0.56 -5.07
C ILE A 313 10.48 0.62 -4.75
N SER A 314 10.67 0.98 -3.47
CA SER A 314 11.69 1.99 -3.11
C SER A 314 13.11 1.50 -3.34
N ALA A 315 13.35 0.19 -3.30
CA ALA A 315 14.67 -0.38 -3.58
C ALA A 315 14.91 -0.51 -5.09
N ASP A 316 13.90 -0.96 -5.83
CA ASP A 316 13.91 -1.12 -7.28
C ASP A 316 12.47 -1.11 -7.82
N ALA A 317 12.13 -0.06 -8.59
CA ALA A 317 10.78 0.13 -9.12
C ALA A 317 10.39 -0.89 -10.21
N SER A 318 11.35 -1.56 -10.84
CA SER A 318 11.12 -2.52 -11.93
C SER A 318 11.10 -3.97 -11.44
N ARG A 319 11.48 -4.22 -10.19
CA ARG A 319 11.50 -5.57 -9.63
C ARG A 319 10.11 -6.00 -9.16
N PRO A 320 9.60 -7.17 -9.60
CA PRO A 320 8.29 -7.65 -9.18
C PRO A 320 8.21 -7.90 -7.66
N THR A 321 7.07 -7.56 -7.06
CA THR A 321 6.87 -7.64 -5.59
C THR A 321 6.56 -9.04 -5.05
N GLN A 322 6.40 -10.02 -5.95
CA GLN A 322 6.05 -11.39 -5.60
C GLN A 322 7.06 -12.01 -4.62
N SER A 323 6.60 -12.95 -3.80
CA SER A 323 7.35 -13.59 -2.71
C SER A 323 7.65 -12.71 -1.49
N GLY A 324 7.31 -11.43 -1.52
CA GLY A 324 7.48 -10.51 -0.39
C GLY A 324 6.71 -10.99 0.84
N SER A 325 7.43 -11.36 1.90
CA SER A 325 6.78 -11.81 3.14
C SER A 325 6.11 -10.65 3.87
N LEU A 326 4.96 -10.95 4.47
CA LEU A 326 4.12 -10.00 5.19
C LEU A 326 4.18 -10.32 6.70
N PRO A 327 5.20 -9.82 7.42
CA PRO A 327 5.38 -10.12 8.83
C PRO A 327 4.21 -9.61 9.68
N GLY A 328 3.77 -10.42 10.64
CA GLY A 328 2.64 -10.09 11.52
C GLY A 328 1.27 -10.57 11.03
N LEU A 329 1.23 -11.26 9.88
CA LEU A 329 0.03 -11.93 9.39
C LEU A 329 0.15 -13.44 9.54
N ASP A 330 -0.91 -14.06 10.06
CA ASP A 330 -1.07 -15.50 10.08
C ASP A 330 -1.95 -15.97 8.92
N PRO A 331 -1.73 -17.18 8.39
CA PRO A 331 -2.63 -17.73 7.39
C PRO A 331 -3.94 -18.20 8.01
N ALA A 332 -4.96 -18.36 7.17
CA ALA A 332 -6.08 -19.23 7.50
C ALA A 332 -5.63 -20.69 7.71
N ALA A 333 -6.50 -21.50 8.31
CA ALA A 333 -6.28 -22.94 8.46
C ALA A 333 -6.04 -23.58 7.07
N PRO A 334 -5.18 -24.61 6.96
CA PRO A 334 -4.81 -25.18 5.66
C PRO A 334 -5.98 -25.55 4.73
N SER A 335 -7.09 -26.04 5.29
CA SER A 335 -8.31 -26.41 4.53
C SER A 335 -9.18 -25.23 4.10
N GLU A 336 -8.91 -24.02 4.59
CA GLU A 336 -9.67 -22.80 4.30
C GLU A 336 -8.89 -21.82 3.39
N ARG A 337 -7.69 -22.20 2.96
CA ARG A 337 -6.84 -21.38 2.09
C ARG A 337 -7.33 -21.45 0.65
N PHE A 338 -7.20 -20.34 -0.08
CA PHE A 338 -7.57 -20.33 -1.49
C PHE A 338 -6.70 -21.29 -2.31
N THR A 339 -7.36 -22.12 -3.10
CA THR A 339 -6.75 -23.03 -4.07
C THR A 339 -6.16 -22.27 -5.26
N LEU A 340 -5.45 -22.98 -6.14
CA LEU A 340 -4.91 -22.38 -7.37
C LEU A 340 -6.03 -21.81 -8.27
N THR A 341 -7.11 -22.56 -8.47
CA THR A 341 -8.23 -22.19 -9.33
C THR A 341 -8.98 -20.97 -8.79
N GLU A 342 -9.17 -20.90 -7.47
CA GLU A 342 -9.78 -19.75 -6.82
C GLU A 342 -8.90 -18.50 -6.94
N ARG A 343 -7.58 -18.63 -6.73
CA ARG A 343 -6.64 -17.51 -6.91
C ARG A 343 -6.59 -17.04 -8.36
N GLN A 344 -6.64 -17.94 -9.34
CA GLN A 344 -6.74 -17.55 -10.75
C GLN A 344 -8.04 -16.80 -11.03
N SER A 345 -9.16 -17.22 -10.44
CA SER A 345 -10.44 -16.52 -10.57
C SER A 345 -10.37 -15.11 -9.98
N LEU A 346 -9.81 -14.95 -8.78
CA LEU A 346 -9.62 -13.64 -8.14
C LEU A 346 -8.78 -12.69 -9.01
N LEU A 347 -7.68 -13.18 -9.58
CA LEU A 347 -6.82 -12.38 -10.46
C LEU A 347 -7.55 -11.94 -11.74
N ASN A 348 -8.42 -12.78 -12.31
CA ASN A 348 -9.21 -12.42 -13.49
C ASN A 348 -10.28 -11.35 -13.21
N TYR A 349 -10.63 -11.13 -11.95
CA TYR A 349 -11.62 -10.13 -11.52
C TYR A 349 -11.00 -8.94 -10.79
N GLY A 350 -9.72 -8.65 -11.01
CA GLY A 350 -9.07 -7.45 -10.47
C GLY A 350 -8.80 -7.50 -8.96
N ILE A 351 -8.70 -8.69 -8.37
CA ILE A 351 -8.37 -8.88 -6.95
C ILE A 351 -6.97 -9.50 -6.82
N ALA A 352 -6.07 -8.79 -6.13
CA ALA A 352 -4.72 -9.24 -5.83
C ALA A 352 -4.71 -10.41 -4.84
N THR A 353 -3.70 -11.27 -4.92
CA THR A 353 -3.64 -12.51 -4.14
C THR A 353 -2.39 -12.62 -3.27
N ALA A 354 -2.51 -13.40 -2.20
CA ALA A 354 -1.42 -13.81 -1.33
C ALA A 354 -1.36 -15.34 -1.24
N TYR A 355 -0.25 -15.86 -0.72
CA TYR A 355 -0.09 -17.28 -0.42
C TYR A 355 0.72 -17.47 0.87
N TYR A 356 0.61 -18.64 1.48
CA TYR A 356 1.38 -18.97 2.69
C TYR A 356 2.39 -20.08 2.41
N GLU A 357 3.67 -19.79 2.65
CA GLU A 357 4.75 -20.75 2.51
C GLU A 357 5.97 -20.34 3.34
N GLY A 358 6.70 -21.33 3.86
CA GLY A 358 7.93 -21.10 4.63
C GLY A 358 7.72 -20.27 5.90
N GLY A 359 6.55 -20.40 6.54
CA GLY A 359 6.22 -19.71 7.79
C GLY A 359 5.65 -18.29 7.64
N TYR A 360 5.46 -17.80 6.41
CA TYR A 360 4.99 -16.44 6.17
C TYR A 360 3.88 -16.39 5.12
N VAL A 361 2.93 -15.47 5.31
CA VAL A 361 2.07 -14.99 4.23
C VAL A 361 2.91 -14.11 3.30
N ARG A 362 2.75 -14.26 1.99
CA ARG A 362 3.57 -13.60 0.96
C ARG A 362 2.69 -13.05 -0.14
N ILE A 363 3.13 -11.95 -0.75
CA ILE A 363 2.52 -11.41 -1.97
C ILE A 363 2.67 -12.44 -3.09
N GLN A 364 1.56 -12.84 -3.71
CA GLN A 364 1.60 -13.65 -4.92
C GLN A 364 1.66 -12.74 -6.16
N ARG A 365 0.66 -11.86 -6.32
CA ARG A 365 0.60 -10.86 -7.38
C ARG A 365 -0.26 -9.67 -6.94
N ALA A 366 0.28 -8.47 -7.07
CA ALA A 366 -0.36 -7.21 -6.69
C ALA A 366 -0.98 -6.51 -7.92
N ILE A 367 -2.10 -7.05 -8.40
CA ILE A 367 -2.83 -6.45 -9.53
C ILE A 367 -3.72 -5.27 -9.10
N THR A 368 -4.03 -4.41 -10.05
CA THR A 368 -5.02 -3.33 -9.89
C THR A 368 -6.44 -3.86 -10.11
N THR A 369 -7.44 -3.03 -9.88
CA THR A 369 -8.83 -3.37 -10.20
C THR A 369 -9.20 -3.12 -11.68
N TYR A 370 -8.27 -2.59 -12.48
CA TYR A 370 -8.46 -2.33 -13.90
C TYR A 370 -8.58 -3.63 -14.70
N GLN A 371 -9.65 -3.73 -15.49
CA GLN A 371 -10.01 -4.92 -16.26
C GLN A 371 -10.45 -4.58 -17.69
N LYS A 372 -10.92 -3.35 -17.93
CA LYS A 372 -11.56 -2.95 -19.18
C LYS A 372 -11.16 -1.54 -19.61
N ASN A 373 -11.04 -1.35 -20.92
CA ASN A 373 -10.89 -0.03 -21.52
C ASN A 373 -12.21 0.77 -21.52
N ALA A 374 -12.16 2.01 -22.02
CA ALA A 374 -13.32 2.91 -22.08
C ALA A 374 -14.51 2.38 -22.92
N PHE A 375 -14.27 1.42 -23.81
CA PHE A 375 -15.30 0.75 -24.61
C PHE A 375 -15.83 -0.53 -23.95
N GLY A 376 -15.39 -0.84 -22.73
CA GLY A 376 -15.79 -2.03 -21.98
C GLY A 376 -15.15 -3.33 -22.45
N GLN A 377 -14.13 -3.26 -23.31
CA GLN A 377 -13.38 -4.44 -23.76
C GLN A 377 -12.27 -4.78 -22.76
N ALA A 378 -11.95 -6.06 -22.63
CA ALA A 378 -10.88 -6.51 -21.75
C ALA A 378 -9.54 -5.86 -22.12
N ASP A 379 -8.85 -5.31 -21.13
CA ASP A 379 -7.59 -4.58 -21.29
C ASP A 379 -6.70 -4.83 -20.06
N ASN A 380 -5.44 -5.13 -20.31
CA ASN A 380 -4.44 -5.47 -19.29
C ASN A 380 -3.32 -4.43 -19.16
N SER A 381 -3.43 -3.28 -19.83
CA SER A 381 -2.42 -2.20 -19.82
C SER A 381 -2.02 -1.74 -18.41
N TYR A 382 -2.98 -1.70 -17.48
CA TYR A 382 -2.73 -1.35 -16.08
C TYR A 382 -2.98 -2.51 -15.12
N LEU A 383 -2.74 -3.75 -15.55
CA LEU A 383 -3.03 -4.93 -14.75
C LEU A 383 -2.20 -4.98 -13.46
N ASP A 384 -0.90 -4.74 -13.52
CA ASP A 384 0.00 -4.81 -12.37
C ASP A 384 0.28 -3.42 -11.79
N SER A 385 0.22 -3.28 -10.46
CA SER A 385 0.53 -2.00 -9.79
C SER A 385 1.98 -1.55 -10.00
N GLU A 386 2.90 -2.49 -10.19
CA GLU A 386 4.31 -2.21 -10.42
C GLU A 386 4.56 -1.39 -11.69
N THR A 387 3.77 -1.58 -12.76
CA THR A 387 3.90 -0.82 -14.01
C THR A 387 3.64 0.67 -13.79
N LEU A 388 2.71 1.02 -12.91
CA LEU A 388 2.42 2.41 -12.54
C LEU A 388 3.55 3.01 -11.71
N HIS A 389 4.10 2.25 -10.76
CA HIS A 389 5.27 2.71 -10.00
C HIS A 389 6.50 2.93 -10.88
N GLN A 390 6.76 2.03 -11.83
CA GLN A 390 7.86 2.16 -12.79
C GLN A 390 7.68 3.39 -13.70
N SER A 391 6.46 3.62 -14.22
CA SER A 391 6.18 4.81 -15.04
C SER A 391 6.36 6.10 -14.23
N ALA A 392 5.85 6.16 -13.00
CA ALA A 392 6.02 7.28 -12.09
C ALA A 392 7.50 7.57 -11.78
N PHE A 393 8.30 6.52 -11.56
CA PHE A 393 9.75 6.64 -11.34
C PHE A 393 10.45 7.29 -12.54
N ILE A 394 10.16 6.80 -13.75
CA ILE A 394 10.77 7.31 -14.99
C ILE A 394 10.36 8.76 -15.25
N VAL A 395 9.08 9.10 -15.11
CA VAL A 395 8.60 10.48 -15.31
C VAL A 395 9.26 11.45 -14.32
N ARG A 396 9.37 11.08 -13.03
CA ARG A 396 10.08 11.90 -12.02
C ARG A 396 11.56 12.06 -12.33
N ARG A 397 12.22 11.00 -12.81
CA ARG A 397 13.63 11.05 -13.24
C ARG A 397 13.81 12.05 -14.37
N LEU A 398 12.95 12.00 -15.39
CA LEU A 398 12.97 12.96 -16.50
C LEU A 398 12.72 14.39 -16.03
N GLN A 399 11.71 14.60 -15.17
CA GLN A 399 11.41 15.90 -14.58
C GLN A 399 12.63 16.47 -13.84
N SER A 400 13.31 15.66 -13.03
CA SER A 400 14.53 16.05 -12.30
C SER A 400 15.66 16.46 -13.25
N VAL A 401 15.88 15.72 -14.35
CA VAL A 401 16.94 16.04 -15.32
C VAL A 401 16.64 17.35 -16.03
N ILE A 402 15.43 17.52 -16.54
CA ILE A 402 15.04 18.71 -17.31
C ILE A 402 15.09 19.95 -16.44
N THR A 403 14.54 19.90 -15.22
CA THR A 403 14.52 21.05 -14.30
C THR A 403 15.91 21.43 -13.80
N SER A 404 16.80 20.46 -13.58
CA SER A 404 18.17 20.74 -13.10
C SER A 404 19.05 21.33 -14.18
N LYS A 405 18.94 20.83 -15.43
CA LYS A 405 19.87 21.19 -16.51
C LYS A 405 19.37 22.36 -17.37
N TYR A 406 18.07 22.43 -17.65
CA TYR A 406 17.52 23.34 -18.66
C TYR A 406 16.61 24.44 -18.12
N GLY A 407 16.47 24.59 -16.79
CA GLY A 407 15.48 25.48 -16.17
C GLY A 407 15.50 26.95 -16.61
N ARG A 408 16.64 27.47 -17.09
CA ARG A 408 16.78 28.86 -17.60
C ARG A 408 17.37 28.97 -19.02
N HIS A 409 17.25 27.91 -19.83
CA HIS A 409 17.78 27.92 -21.20
C HIS A 409 16.83 28.61 -22.17
N LYS A 410 17.40 29.31 -23.16
CA LYS A 410 16.67 29.85 -24.32
C LYS A 410 16.41 28.74 -25.32
N LEU A 411 15.20 28.67 -25.87
CA LEU A 411 14.88 27.70 -26.91
C LEU A 411 15.21 28.26 -28.31
N ALA A 412 16.02 27.54 -29.07
CA ALA A 412 16.35 27.84 -30.46
C ALA A 412 16.00 26.68 -31.40
N SER A 413 15.82 26.97 -32.68
CA SER A 413 15.64 25.94 -33.71
C SER A 413 16.95 25.21 -33.99
N ASP A 414 16.88 23.97 -34.45
CA ASP A 414 18.06 23.23 -34.88
C ASP A 414 18.80 23.94 -36.03
N GLY A 415 20.12 23.88 -36.03
CA GLY A 415 20.98 24.58 -37.01
C GLY A 415 21.16 26.09 -36.76
N THR A 416 20.53 26.65 -35.71
CA THR A 416 20.74 28.07 -35.34
C THR A 416 22.20 28.30 -34.92
N ARG A 417 22.84 29.34 -35.47
CA ARG A 417 24.21 29.72 -35.09
C ARG A 417 24.15 30.63 -33.87
N PHE A 418 24.65 30.17 -32.74
CA PHE A 418 24.76 30.94 -31.51
C PHE A 418 26.19 30.94 -30.96
N GLY A 419 26.54 31.98 -30.20
CA GLY A 419 27.86 32.08 -29.56
C GLY A 419 28.07 30.97 -28.54
N ALA A 420 29.29 30.43 -28.48
CA ALA A 420 29.65 29.41 -27.48
C ALA A 420 29.42 29.94 -26.05
N GLY A 421 28.87 29.08 -25.19
CA GLY A 421 28.61 29.41 -23.78
C GLY A 421 27.25 30.05 -23.49
N GLN A 422 26.44 30.36 -24.52
CA GLN A 422 25.07 30.82 -24.29
C GLN A 422 24.18 29.66 -23.79
N PRO A 423 23.34 29.87 -22.76
CA PRO A 423 22.40 28.85 -22.29
C PRO A 423 21.25 28.71 -23.29
N ILE A 424 21.49 27.95 -24.36
CA ILE A 424 20.55 27.70 -25.46
C ILE A 424 20.37 26.19 -25.59
N VAL A 425 19.11 25.78 -25.79
CA VAL A 425 18.74 24.40 -26.06
C VAL A 425 17.97 24.34 -27.38
N THR A 426 18.10 23.23 -28.10
CA THR A 426 17.39 22.97 -29.36
C THR A 426 16.67 21.60 -29.30
N PRO A 427 15.69 21.33 -30.17
CA PRO A 427 15.01 20.03 -30.21
C PRO A 427 15.99 18.85 -30.34
N SER A 428 17.00 18.92 -31.21
CA SER A 428 18.03 17.87 -31.32
C SER A 428 18.87 17.69 -30.05
N THR A 429 19.16 18.78 -29.32
CA THR A 429 19.88 18.71 -28.04
C THR A 429 19.04 18.01 -26.97
N LEU A 430 17.74 18.35 -26.86
CA LEU A 430 16.81 17.68 -25.94
C LEU A 430 16.62 16.22 -26.31
N ARG A 431 16.50 15.90 -27.60
CA ARG A 431 16.42 14.52 -28.07
C ARG A 431 17.66 13.72 -27.67
N GLY A 432 18.85 14.27 -27.86
CA GLY A 432 20.11 13.66 -27.43
C GLY A 432 20.16 13.42 -25.91
N GLU A 433 19.66 14.37 -25.11
CA GLU A 433 19.57 14.19 -23.65
C GLU A 433 18.63 13.04 -23.29
N LEU A 434 17.41 13.02 -23.84
CA LEU A 434 16.42 12.00 -23.50
C LEU A 434 16.91 10.59 -23.88
N ILE A 435 17.59 10.43 -25.02
CA ILE A 435 18.23 9.17 -25.40
C ILE A 435 19.34 8.81 -24.41
N ALA A 436 20.19 9.76 -24.03
CA ALA A 436 21.26 9.50 -23.06
C ALA A 436 20.71 9.11 -21.68
N GLN A 437 19.59 9.68 -21.25
CA GLN A 437 18.93 9.29 -20.00
C GLN A 437 18.24 7.92 -20.12
N TYR A 438 17.63 7.61 -21.27
CA TYR A 438 17.07 6.29 -21.54
C TYR A 438 18.14 5.20 -21.50
N ALA A 439 19.31 5.43 -22.12
CA ALA A 439 20.43 4.51 -22.06
C ALA A 439 20.95 4.27 -20.63
N LYS A 440 20.87 5.28 -19.74
CA LYS A 440 21.17 5.09 -18.30
C LYS A 440 20.10 4.23 -17.62
N LEU A 441 18.83 4.49 -17.89
CA LEU A 441 17.73 3.67 -17.36
C LEU A 441 17.83 2.22 -17.85
N GLU A 442 18.29 1.99 -19.08
CA GLU A 442 18.52 0.65 -19.63
C GLU A 442 19.66 -0.07 -18.89
N LEU A 443 20.77 0.63 -18.63
CA LEU A 443 21.87 0.09 -17.82
C LEU A 443 21.46 -0.19 -16.37
N GLU A 444 20.58 0.63 -15.81
CA GLU A 444 19.98 0.46 -14.47
C GLU A 444 18.94 -0.68 -14.44
N GLY A 445 18.48 -1.18 -15.59
CA GLY A 445 17.53 -2.27 -15.69
C GLY A 445 16.06 -1.87 -15.59
N HIS A 446 15.73 -0.60 -15.86
CA HIS A 446 14.36 -0.09 -15.80
C HIS A 446 13.63 -0.10 -17.15
N VAL A 447 14.35 -0.05 -18.26
CA VAL A 447 13.82 -0.01 -19.63
C VAL A 447 14.68 -0.88 -20.55
N GLU A 448 14.17 -1.23 -21.73
CA GLU A 448 14.91 -2.00 -22.74
C GLU A 448 14.84 -1.35 -24.13
N ASN A 449 15.61 -1.87 -25.08
CA ASN A 449 15.58 -1.50 -26.49
C ASN A 449 15.87 -0.01 -26.77
N ALA A 450 16.96 0.55 -26.21
CA ALA A 450 17.29 1.97 -26.37
C ALA A 450 17.44 2.46 -27.81
N GLU A 451 17.90 1.62 -28.73
CA GLU A 451 18.01 1.95 -30.16
C GLU A 451 16.63 2.19 -30.79
N LEU A 452 15.67 1.29 -30.54
CA LEU A 452 14.29 1.44 -31.02
C LEU A 452 13.58 2.62 -30.34
N PHE A 453 13.82 2.82 -29.03
CA PHE A 453 13.33 4.00 -28.34
C PHE A 453 13.81 5.29 -29.03
N ALA A 454 15.08 5.37 -29.44
CA ALA A 454 15.59 6.53 -30.15
C ALA A 454 14.85 6.74 -31.47
N GLU A 455 14.57 5.69 -32.25
CA GLU A 455 13.82 5.79 -33.51
C GLU A 455 12.40 6.34 -33.32
N HIS A 456 11.71 5.92 -32.25
CA HIS A 456 10.33 6.33 -31.97
C HIS A 456 10.21 7.64 -31.16
N LEU A 457 11.30 8.11 -30.54
CA LEU A 457 11.33 9.37 -29.80
C LEU A 457 11.19 10.57 -30.75
N ILE A 458 10.13 11.34 -30.54
CA ILE A 458 9.87 12.60 -31.26
C ILE A 458 10.05 13.76 -30.28
N VAL A 459 10.88 14.73 -30.68
CA VAL A 459 11.06 16.01 -29.99
C VAL A 459 10.95 17.11 -31.02
N GLU A 460 9.96 17.97 -30.88
CA GLU A 460 9.70 19.04 -31.83
C GLU A 460 9.36 20.35 -31.12
N ARG A 461 9.69 21.46 -31.78
CA ARG A 461 9.23 22.79 -31.37
C ARG A 461 7.82 22.99 -31.87
N ASP A 462 6.96 23.55 -31.01
CA ASP A 462 5.58 23.80 -31.39
C ASP A 462 5.51 24.81 -32.56
N SER A 463 4.61 24.53 -33.52
CA SER A 463 4.47 25.36 -34.73
C SER A 463 3.76 26.70 -34.47
N GLN A 464 2.98 26.80 -33.39
CA GLN A 464 2.20 27.98 -33.03
C GLN A 464 2.79 28.71 -31.82
N ASP A 465 3.50 28.01 -30.94
CA ASP A 465 4.23 28.59 -29.81
C ASP A 465 5.75 28.38 -29.92
N PRO A 466 6.50 29.39 -30.37
CA PRO A 466 7.96 29.31 -30.45
C PRO A 466 8.65 29.05 -29.10
N SER A 467 7.99 29.19 -27.95
CA SER A 467 8.61 28.93 -26.64
C SER A 467 8.33 27.52 -26.12
N ARG A 468 7.63 26.68 -26.88
CA ARG A 468 7.17 25.35 -26.44
C ARG A 468 7.87 24.21 -27.18
N ILE A 469 8.16 23.14 -26.43
CA ILE A 469 8.62 21.84 -26.95
C ILE A 469 7.55 20.79 -26.67
N ASN A 470 7.27 19.97 -27.68
CA ASN A 470 6.43 18.78 -27.57
C ASN A 470 7.33 17.54 -27.67
N VAL A 471 7.09 16.56 -26.79
CA VAL A 471 7.84 15.31 -26.74
C VAL A 471 6.87 14.14 -26.75
N LEU A 472 7.05 13.21 -27.69
CA LEU A 472 6.47 11.86 -27.59
C LEU A 472 7.57 10.96 -27.04
N PHE A 473 7.39 10.48 -25.82
CA PHE A 473 8.32 9.58 -25.13
C PHE A 473 7.67 8.17 -25.07
N PRO A 474 8.10 7.21 -25.91
CA PRO A 474 7.51 5.88 -25.97
C PRO A 474 8.43 4.83 -25.31
N PRO A 475 8.46 4.74 -23.97
CA PRO A 475 9.37 3.83 -23.29
C PRO A 475 8.93 2.37 -23.48
N ASP A 476 9.92 1.49 -23.57
CA ASP A 476 9.74 0.05 -23.46
C ASP A 476 10.20 -0.38 -22.05
N TYR A 477 9.24 -0.66 -21.17
CA TYR A 477 9.52 -0.98 -19.78
C TYR A 477 9.98 -2.43 -19.64
N ILE A 478 11.04 -2.64 -18.85
CA ILE A 478 11.43 -3.99 -18.45
C ILE A 478 10.32 -4.61 -17.60
N ASN A 479 9.94 -5.84 -17.96
CA ASN A 479 8.86 -6.58 -17.33
C ASN A 479 9.35 -7.57 -16.26
N GLY A 480 8.53 -7.79 -15.24
CA GLY A 480 8.81 -8.77 -14.20
C GLY A 480 8.63 -10.23 -14.68
N LEU A 481 9.56 -11.12 -14.32
CA LEU A 481 9.41 -12.56 -14.56
C LEU A 481 8.35 -13.18 -13.63
N ARG A 482 7.12 -13.29 -14.12
CA ARG A 482 5.97 -13.82 -13.35
C ARG A 482 5.74 -15.32 -13.51
N VAL A 483 5.86 -15.82 -14.74
CA VAL A 483 5.56 -17.22 -15.09
C VAL A 483 6.70 -17.79 -15.92
N PHE A 484 7.28 -18.90 -15.43
CA PHE A 484 8.24 -19.70 -16.19
C PHE A 484 7.57 -21.02 -16.56
N ALA A 485 7.17 -21.17 -17.82
CA ALA A 485 6.51 -22.37 -18.32
C ALA A 485 7.51 -23.30 -19.00
N LEU A 486 7.61 -24.54 -18.52
CA LEU A 486 8.50 -25.57 -19.07
C LEU A 486 7.72 -26.84 -19.40
N LEU A 487 7.93 -27.36 -20.61
CA LEU A 487 7.41 -28.65 -21.05
C LEU A 487 8.50 -29.72 -20.88
N ASN A 488 8.31 -30.62 -19.91
CA ASN A 488 9.22 -31.75 -19.72
C ASN A 488 8.84 -32.94 -20.63
N GLN A 489 9.53 -33.10 -21.76
CA GLN A 489 9.44 -34.29 -22.60
C GLN A 489 10.48 -35.33 -22.17
N PHE A 490 10.15 -36.10 -21.14
CA PHE A 490 11.06 -37.13 -20.66
C PHE A 490 11.19 -38.30 -21.66
N ARG A 491 12.39 -38.87 -21.72
CA ARG A 491 12.69 -40.15 -22.37
C ARG A 491 13.27 -41.07 -21.30
N LEU A 492 12.89 -42.35 -21.32
CA LEU A 492 13.47 -43.34 -20.40
C LEU A 492 14.92 -43.68 -20.77
N GLN A 493 15.24 -43.54 -22.06
CA GLN A 493 16.58 -43.64 -22.63
C GLN A 493 16.61 -42.79 -23.90
N TYR A 494 17.70 -42.07 -24.13
CA TYR A 494 17.94 -41.45 -25.44
C TYR A 494 18.33 -42.54 -26.43
N ASP A 495 17.79 -42.51 -27.64
CA ASP A 495 18.33 -43.35 -28.72
C ASP A 495 19.83 -43.05 -28.82
N ALA A 496 20.66 -44.08 -28.71
CA ALA A 496 22.08 -43.95 -28.97
C ALA A 496 22.20 -43.45 -30.41
N ALA A 497 22.67 -42.21 -30.57
CA ALA A 497 22.73 -41.56 -31.88
C ALA A 497 23.37 -42.50 -32.92
N LEU A 498 22.67 -42.73 -34.03
CA LEU A 498 23.22 -43.37 -35.23
C LEU A 498 24.13 -42.40 -35.99
#